data_AF-A0A1F3KDT8-F1
#
_entry.id   AF-A0A1F3KDT8-F1
#
_cell.length_a   1.000
_cell.length_b   1.000
_cell.length_c   1.000
_cell.angle_alpha   90.00
_cell.angle_beta   90.00
_cell.angle_gamma   90.00
#
_symmetry.space_group_name_H-M   'P 1'
#
loop_
_entity.id
_entity.type
_entity.pdbx_description
1 polymer ?
#
loop_
_entity_poly.entity_id
_entity_poly.type
_entity_poly.pdbx_seq_one_letter_code
_entity_poly.pdbx_strand_id
1 'polypeptide(L)'
;MSLKKEYTLKNIRKSFRMVNNLKIITGKKIKAFTMMELLVTIVISSLVIGFALGVYFHLNNYYLKGHSKFTEVNEVISLYSLMNTDMENAREMYVLSDRINFAGINTSICYKFYNEYIVREQQFSTDTFFIIVTNLQDEKIDPYSDLSGQVTFIAEKEKEQYPFTLKKKYASEVYFNLSLKKK
;
A
#
# COMPACT_ATOMS: atom_id res chain seq x y z
N MET A 1 76.29 50.39 29.37
CA MET A 1 76.11 48.94 29.56
C MET A 1 75.19 48.55 30.74
N SER A 2 74.55 49.52 31.44
CA SER A 2 73.76 49.26 32.66
C SER A 2 72.25 49.02 32.42
N LEU A 3 71.64 49.72 31.46
CA LEU A 3 70.18 49.65 31.20
C LEU A 3 69.68 48.31 30.64
N LYS A 4 70.55 47.52 30.00
CA LYS A 4 70.18 46.26 29.33
C LYS A 4 69.93 45.11 30.32
N LYS A 5 70.56 45.14 31.51
CA LYS A 5 70.40 44.13 32.57
C LYS A 5 69.10 44.31 33.36
N GLU A 6 68.65 45.54 33.54
CA GLU A 6 67.43 45.83 34.31
C GLU A 6 66.15 45.44 33.55
N TYR A 7 66.14 45.67 32.23
CA TYR A 7 65.04 45.23 31.36
C TYR A 7 64.90 43.71 31.29
N THR A 8 66.01 42.98 31.29
CA THR A 8 65.99 41.51 31.28
C THR A 8 65.46 40.95 32.60
N LEU A 9 65.91 41.49 33.74
CA LEU A 9 65.44 41.04 35.06
C LEU A 9 63.96 41.36 35.31
N LYS A 10 63.46 42.51 34.82
CA LYS A 10 62.05 42.89 34.93
C LYS A 10 61.14 41.98 34.08
N ASN A 11 61.60 41.58 32.88
CA ASN A 11 60.89 40.62 32.03
C ASN A 11 60.92 39.20 32.60
N ILE A 12 62.03 38.76 33.20
CA ILE A 12 62.10 37.45 33.87
C ILE A 12 61.14 37.40 35.05
N ARG A 13 61.08 38.43 35.91
CA ARG A 13 60.11 38.51 37.01
C ARG A 13 58.66 38.55 36.53
N LYS A 14 58.37 39.21 35.41
CA LYS A 14 57.02 39.26 34.82
C LYS A 14 56.62 37.90 34.24
N SER A 15 57.56 37.17 33.62
CA SER A 15 57.33 35.80 33.12
C SER A 15 57.10 34.81 34.27
N PHE A 16 57.85 34.92 35.37
CA PHE A 16 57.68 34.05 36.54
C PHE A 16 56.34 34.28 37.24
N ARG A 17 55.83 35.52 37.24
CA ARG A 17 54.47 35.84 37.73
C ARG A 17 53.36 35.33 36.82
N MET A 18 53.60 35.18 35.51
CA MET A 18 52.60 34.60 34.60
C MET A 18 52.46 33.08 34.74
N VAL A 19 53.54 32.36 35.05
CA VAL A 19 53.50 30.89 35.19
C VAL A 19 52.68 30.47 36.43
N ASN A 20 52.69 31.27 37.50
CA ASN A 20 51.92 30.98 38.71
C ASN A 20 50.40 31.29 38.61
N ASN A 21 49.93 31.85 37.50
CA ASN A 21 48.51 32.14 37.26
C ASN A 21 47.81 31.14 36.34
N LEU A 22 48.45 30.01 36.03
CA LEU A 22 47.79 28.86 35.43
C LEU A 22 46.87 28.21 36.47
N LYS A 23 45.67 28.78 36.60
CA LYS A 23 44.55 28.20 37.32
C LYS A 23 44.21 26.88 36.61
N ILE A 24 44.70 25.77 37.15
CA ILE A 24 44.39 24.42 36.70
C ILE A 24 42.87 24.33 36.62
N ILE A 25 42.33 24.15 35.42
CA ILE A 25 40.92 23.82 35.23
C ILE A 25 40.77 22.42 35.81
N THR A 26 40.47 22.36 37.10
CA THR A 26 40.19 21.13 37.80
C THR A 26 38.94 20.55 37.18
N GLY A 27 39.10 19.46 36.42
CA GLY A 27 37.99 18.73 35.83
C GLY A 27 36.97 18.42 36.93
N LYS A 28 35.71 18.83 36.71
CA LYS A 28 34.60 18.53 37.63
C LYS A 28 34.63 17.02 37.90
N LYS A 29 34.92 16.63 39.15
CA LYS A 29 34.92 15.21 39.54
C LYS A 29 33.50 14.68 39.35
N ILE A 30 33.32 13.82 38.35
CA ILE A 30 32.07 13.12 38.12
C ILE A 30 31.91 12.15 39.28
N LYS A 31 30.78 12.20 40.00
CA LYS A 31 30.50 11.21 41.04
C LYS A 31 30.45 9.84 40.38
N ALA A 32 31.28 8.92 40.87
CA ALA A 32 31.21 7.53 40.47
C ALA A 32 29.87 6.97 40.96
N PHE A 33 29.13 6.35 40.04
CA PHE A 33 27.91 5.62 40.37
C PHE A 33 28.24 4.42 41.25
N THR A 34 27.35 4.12 42.19
CA THR A 34 27.45 2.90 42.99
C THR A 34 27.08 1.68 42.15
N MET A 35 27.65 0.52 42.46
CA MET A 35 27.30 -0.74 41.78
C MET A 35 25.81 -1.05 41.87
N MET A 36 25.14 -0.69 42.98
CA MET A 36 23.71 -0.89 43.16
C MET A 36 22.87 -0.02 42.22
N GLU A 37 23.24 1.26 42.03
CA GLU A 37 22.55 2.13 41.08
C GLU A 37 22.69 1.62 39.64
N LEU A 38 23.86 1.09 39.29
CA LEU A 38 24.13 0.50 37.98
C LEU A 38 23.28 -0.77 37.74
N LEU A 39 23.14 -1.63 38.74
CA LEU A 39 22.26 -2.80 38.65
C LEU A 39 20.80 -2.41 38.48
N VAL A 40 20.32 -1.46 39.27
CA VAL A 40 18.93 -0.98 39.19
C VAL A 40 18.66 -0.37 37.81
N THR A 41 19.59 0.40 37.26
CA THR A 41 19.43 0.98 35.91
C THR A 41 19.38 -0.10 34.84
N ILE A 42 20.25 -1.11 34.88
CA ILE A 42 20.22 -2.22 33.90
C ILE A 42 18.88 -2.96 33.95
N VAL A 43 18.37 -3.27 35.15
CA VAL A 43 17.09 -3.96 35.31
C VAL A 43 15.95 -3.12 34.72
N ILE A 44 15.87 -1.84 35.07
CA ILE A 44 14.84 -0.94 34.53
C ILE A 44 14.96 -0.81 33.01
N SER A 45 16.16 -0.65 32.46
CA SER A 45 16.39 -0.59 31.02
C SER A 45 15.93 -1.87 30.30
N SER A 46 16.22 -3.04 30.87
CA SER A 46 15.81 -4.32 30.27
C SER A 46 14.28 -4.47 30.22
N LEU A 47 13.57 -4.01 31.24
CA LEU A 47 12.11 -4.00 31.27
C LEU A 47 11.55 -3.07 30.20
N VAL A 48 12.07 -1.84 30.12
CA VAL A 48 11.63 -0.85 29.14
C VAL A 48 11.85 -1.36 27.71
N ILE A 49 13.03 -1.94 27.44
CA ILE A 49 13.33 -2.53 26.13
C ILE A 49 12.40 -3.71 25.83
N GLY A 50 12.14 -4.57 26.82
CA GLY A 50 11.21 -5.68 26.68
C GLY A 50 9.79 -5.24 26.31
N PHE A 51 9.28 -4.21 26.99
CA PHE A 51 7.98 -3.62 26.66
C PHE A 51 7.97 -2.98 25.27
N ALA A 52 9.00 -2.21 24.92
CA ALA A 52 9.12 -1.59 23.61
C ALA A 52 9.12 -2.62 22.47
N LEU A 53 9.88 -3.71 22.64
CA LEU A 53 9.90 -4.82 21.69
C LEU A 53 8.55 -5.55 21.63
N GLY A 54 7.88 -5.76 22.75
CA GLY A 54 6.55 -6.38 22.79
C GLY A 54 5.51 -5.56 22.01
N VAL A 55 5.48 -4.25 22.22
CA VAL A 55 4.61 -3.34 21.47
C VAL A 55 4.97 -3.34 19.98
N TYR A 56 6.27 -3.29 19.64
CA TYR A 56 6.73 -3.35 18.26
C TYR A 56 6.27 -4.62 17.54
N PHE A 57 6.44 -5.80 18.15
CA PHE A 57 5.97 -7.06 17.57
C PHE A 57 4.46 -7.11 17.41
N HIS A 58 3.71 -6.58 18.38
CA HIS A 58 2.26 -6.53 18.31
C HIS A 58 1.78 -5.65 17.15
N LEU A 59 2.36 -4.45 17.01
CA LEU A 59 2.05 -3.52 15.92
C LEU A 59 2.44 -4.11 14.56
N ASN A 60 3.61 -4.73 14.45
CA ASN A 60 4.06 -5.34 13.20
C ASN A 60 3.14 -6.49 12.77
N ASN A 61 2.72 -7.34 13.72
CA ASN A 61 1.77 -8.41 13.44
C ASN A 61 0.40 -7.88 13.02
N TYR A 62 -0.08 -6.80 13.65
CA TYR A 62 -1.31 -6.13 13.24
C TYR A 62 -1.21 -5.56 11.83
N TYR A 63 -0.09 -4.91 11.51
CA TYR A 63 0.18 -4.35 10.19
C TYR A 63 0.23 -5.43 9.10
N LEU A 64 0.96 -6.52 9.33
CA LEU A 64 1.06 -7.63 8.37
C LEU A 64 -0.29 -8.29 8.09
N LYS A 65 -1.09 -8.53 9.15
CA LYS A 65 -2.45 -9.09 9.01
C LYS A 65 -3.42 -8.14 8.31
N GLY A 66 -3.28 -6.83 8.54
CA GLY A 66 -4.06 -5.82 7.85
C GLY A 66 -3.68 -5.71 6.38
N HIS A 67 -2.39 -5.80 6.06
CA HIS A 67 -1.88 -5.69 4.71
C HIS A 67 -2.29 -6.87 3.84
N SER A 68 -2.29 -8.11 4.36
CA SER A 68 -2.75 -9.28 3.59
C SER A 68 -4.22 -9.15 3.18
N LYS A 69 -5.09 -8.75 4.13
CA LYS A 69 -6.50 -8.47 3.84
C LYS A 69 -6.69 -7.34 2.84
N PHE A 70 -5.87 -6.30 2.93
CA PHE A 70 -5.91 -5.19 1.99
C PHE A 70 -5.51 -5.63 0.58
N THR A 71 -4.46 -6.46 0.43
CA THR A 71 -4.05 -7.01 -0.87
C THR A 71 -5.12 -7.91 -1.50
N GLU A 72 -5.84 -8.68 -0.70
CA GLU A 72 -6.93 -9.56 -1.17
C GLU A 72 -8.10 -8.75 -1.73
N VAL A 73 -8.53 -7.72 -1.00
CA VAL A 73 -9.60 -6.81 -1.43
C VAL A 73 -9.17 -6.01 -2.68
N ASN A 74 -7.89 -5.66 -2.80
CA ASN A 74 -7.39 -4.92 -3.95
C ASN A 74 -7.54 -5.68 -5.27
N GLU A 75 -7.42 -7.02 -5.29
CA GLU A 75 -7.58 -7.81 -6.51
C GLU A 75 -9.03 -7.74 -7.02
N VAL A 76 -10.00 -7.85 -6.10
CA VAL A 76 -11.44 -7.72 -6.40
C VAL A 76 -11.77 -6.30 -6.88
N ILE A 77 -11.26 -5.27 -6.21
CA ILE A 77 -11.44 -3.86 -6.61
C ILE A 77 -10.82 -3.61 -7.99
N SER A 78 -9.62 -4.14 -8.24
CA SER A 78 -8.93 -3.96 -9.52
C SER A 78 -9.71 -4.61 -10.66
N LEU A 79 -10.20 -5.84 -10.47
CA LEU A 79 -11.07 -6.52 -11.41
C LEU A 79 -12.32 -5.68 -11.70
N TYR A 80 -13.03 -5.22 -10.66
CA TYR A 80 -14.24 -4.41 -10.81
C TYR A 80 -13.98 -3.13 -11.59
N SER A 81 -12.92 -2.40 -11.25
CA SER A 81 -12.54 -1.17 -11.95
C SER A 81 -12.23 -1.45 -13.42
N LEU A 82 -11.43 -2.47 -13.71
CA LEU A 82 -11.05 -2.82 -15.08
C LEU A 82 -12.26 -3.24 -15.91
N MET A 83 -13.14 -4.09 -15.37
CA MET A 83 -14.36 -4.51 -16.06
C MET A 83 -15.28 -3.33 -16.37
N ASN A 84 -15.43 -2.37 -15.44
CA ASN A 84 -16.23 -1.17 -15.71
C ASN A 84 -15.59 -0.29 -16.78
N THR A 85 -14.29 -0.02 -16.70
CA THR A 85 -13.58 0.76 -17.72
C THR A 85 -13.66 0.09 -19.10
N ASP A 86 -13.46 -1.22 -19.17
CA ASP A 86 -13.55 -1.98 -20.43
C ASP A 86 -14.98 -1.99 -20.98
N MET A 87 -15.98 -2.14 -20.11
CA MET A 87 -17.39 -2.07 -20.47
C MET A 87 -17.76 -0.68 -21.00
N GLU A 88 -17.33 0.38 -20.35
CA GLU A 88 -17.62 1.77 -20.76
C GLU A 88 -17.01 2.07 -22.13
N ASN A 89 -15.78 1.64 -22.37
CA ASN A 89 -15.06 1.87 -23.62
C ASN A 89 -15.54 0.99 -24.78
N ALA A 90 -16.14 -0.16 -24.50
CA ALA A 90 -16.67 -1.04 -25.53
C ALA A 90 -17.91 -0.43 -26.20
N ARG A 91 -18.20 -0.86 -27.43
CA ARG A 91 -19.47 -0.53 -28.09
C ARG A 91 -20.58 -1.51 -27.66
N GLU A 92 -20.21 -2.77 -27.53
CA GLU A 92 -21.11 -3.89 -27.28
C GLU A 92 -20.60 -4.76 -26.14
N MET A 93 -21.52 -5.37 -25.40
CA MET A 93 -21.22 -6.37 -24.38
C MET A 93 -22.03 -7.63 -24.68
N TYR A 94 -21.36 -8.77 -24.64
CA TYR A 94 -21.94 -10.08 -24.89
C TYR A 94 -21.66 -10.99 -23.70
N VAL A 95 -22.71 -11.58 -23.15
CA VAL A 95 -22.61 -12.57 -22.08
C VAL A 95 -22.84 -13.96 -22.66
N LEU A 96 -21.95 -14.87 -22.30
CA LEU A 96 -22.04 -16.30 -22.53
C LEU A 96 -21.94 -16.99 -21.15
N SER A 97 -22.20 -18.29 -21.10
CA SER A 97 -22.23 -19.05 -19.84
C SER A 97 -20.92 -18.99 -19.04
N ASP A 98 -19.78 -18.86 -19.72
CA ASP A 98 -18.43 -18.94 -19.16
C ASP A 98 -17.59 -17.68 -19.40
N ARG A 99 -18.16 -16.64 -20.04
CA ARG A 99 -17.38 -15.45 -20.40
C ARG A 99 -18.24 -14.21 -20.63
N ILE A 100 -17.62 -13.05 -20.42
CA ILE A 100 -18.12 -11.76 -20.87
C ILE A 100 -17.17 -11.22 -21.93
N ASN A 101 -17.72 -10.83 -23.08
CA ASN A 101 -16.97 -10.16 -24.13
C ASN A 101 -17.38 -8.71 -24.24
N PHE A 102 -16.37 -7.85 -24.32
CA PHE A 102 -16.50 -6.45 -24.62
C PHE A 102 -15.92 -6.20 -26.02
N ALA A 103 -16.76 -5.70 -26.93
CA ALA A 103 -16.38 -5.46 -28.32
C ALA A 103 -16.46 -3.96 -28.65
N GLY A 104 -15.34 -3.38 -29.06
CA GLY A 104 -15.22 -2.03 -29.62
C GLY A 104 -14.98 -2.06 -31.13
N ILE A 105 -14.62 -0.91 -31.71
CA ILE A 105 -14.34 -0.80 -33.15
C ILE A 105 -13.01 -1.50 -33.50
N ASN A 106 -11.98 -1.31 -32.66
CA ASN A 106 -10.62 -1.86 -32.88
C ASN A 106 -10.12 -2.69 -31.70
N THR A 107 -10.94 -2.92 -30.68
CA THR A 107 -10.55 -3.62 -29.46
C THR A 107 -11.58 -4.68 -29.12
N SER A 108 -11.10 -5.86 -28.75
CA SER A 108 -11.93 -6.92 -28.20
C SER A 108 -11.27 -7.42 -26.92
N ILE A 109 -12.05 -7.48 -25.85
CA ILE A 109 -11.61 -7.88 -24.53
C ILE A 109 -12.52 -9.02 -24.07
N CYS A 110 -11.94 -10.14 -23.68
CA CYS A 110 -12.66 -11.33 -23.26
C CYS A 110 -12.31 -11.64 -21.80
N TYR A 111 -13.32 -11.69 -20.94
CA TYR A 111 -13.21 -12.18 -19.58
C TYR A 111 -13.72 -13.61 -19.54
N LYS A 112 -12.83 -14.58 -19.35
CA LYS A 112 -13.17 -16.01 -19.21
C LYS A 112 -13.22 -16.38 -17.74
N PHE A 113 -14.32 -16.94 -17.30
CA PHE A 113 -14.53 -17.40 -15.94
C PHE A 113 -14.21 -18.90 -15.85
N TYR A 114 -13.19 -19.21 -15.06
CA TYR A 114 -12.86 -20.57 -14.66
C TYR A 114 -13.29 -20.79 -13.21
N ASN A 115 -13.20 -22.03 -12.74
CA ASN A 115 -13.64 -22.40 -11.39
C ASN A 115 -12.94 -21.59 -10.29
N GLU A 116 -11.67 -21.23 -10.47
CA GLU A 116 -10.84 -20.60 -9.42
C GLU A 116 -10.25 -19.24 -9.82
N TYR A 117 -10.40 -18.84 -11.08
CA TYR A 117 -9.80 -17.62 -11.58
C TYR A 117 -10.53 -17.07 -12.81
N ILE A 118 -10.26 -15.80 -13.10
CA ILE A 118 -10.77 -15.07 -14.24
C ILE A 118 -9.57 -14.67 -15.09
N VAL A 119 -9.66 -14.92 -16.39
CA VAL A 119 -8.66 -14.48 -17.36
C VAL A 119 -9.23 -13.36 -18.20
N ARG A 120 -8.58 -12.21 -18.20
CA ARG A 120 -8.85 -11.08 -19.07
C ARG A 120 -7.89 -11.11 -20.25
N GLU A 121 -8.39 -11.43 -21.43
CA GLU A 121 -7.60 -11.45 -22.66
C GLU A 121 -7.85 -10.17 -23.46
N GLN A 122 -6.76 -9.50 -23.81
CA GLN A 122 -6.71 -8.41 -24.79
C GLN A 122 -5.74 -8.79 -25.91
N GLN A 123 -5.78 -8.07 -27.03
CA GLN A 123 -4.99 -8.38 -28.23
C GLN A 123 -3.48 -8.56 -27.96
N PHE A 124 -2.91 -7.87 -26.97
CA PHE A 124 -1.47 -7.94 -26.63
C PHE A 124 -1.18 -8.13 -25.14
N SER A 125 -2.20 -8.33 -24.30
CA SER A 125 -2.03 -8.48 -22.85
C SER A 125 -2.99 -9.52 -22.32
N THR A 126 -2.59 -10.22 -21.25
CA THR A 126 -3.45 -11.15 -20.54
C THR A 126 -3.24 -10.98 -19.05
N ASP A 127 -4.32 -10.66 -18.35
CA ASP A 127 -4.33 -10.52 -16.89
C ASP A 127 -5.10 -11.68 -16.28
N THR A 128 -4.64 -12.18 -15.13
CA THR A 128 -5.30 -13.27 -14.40
C THR A 128 -5.63 -12.82 -12.99
N PHE A 129 -6.87 -13.07 -12.57
CA PHE A 129 -7.38 -12.75 -11.23
C PHE A 129 -7.83 -14.04 -10.56
N PHE A 130 -7.29 -14.37 -9.39
CA PHE A 130 -7.62 -15.60 -8.65
C PHE A 130 -8.90 -15.42 -7.83
N ILE A 131 -10.01 -15.21 -8.51
CA ILE A 131 -11.33 -14.94 -7.96
C ILE A 131 -12.32 -15.98 -8.50
N ILE A 132 -13.11 -16.58 -7.60
CA ILE A 132 -14.16 -17.53 -7.96
C ILE A 132 -15.39 -16.75 -8.39
N VAL A 133 -16.03 -17.12 -9.49
CA VAL A 133 -17.27 -16.48 -9.96
C VAL A 133 -18.43 -17.46 -9.87
N THR A 134 -19.52 -17.00 -9.25
CA THR A 134 -20.77 -17.75 -9.15
C THR A 134 -21.96 -16.89 -9.56
N ASN A 135 -23.08 -17.54 -9.90
CA ASN A 135 -24.35 -16.88 -10.23
C ASN A 135 -24.25 -15.81 -11.33
N LEU A 136 -23.53 -16.10 -12.42
CA LEU A 136 -23.50 -15.23 -13.61
C LEU A 136 -24.88 -15.18 -14.27
N GLN A 137 -25.49 -13.99 -14.29
CA GLN A 137 -26.81 -13.74 -14.85
C GLN A 137 -26.77 -12.56 -15.83
N ASP A 138 -27.35 -12.75 -17.01
CA ASP A 138 -27.58 -11.71 -18.03
C ASP A 138 -29.01 -11.18 -17.87
N GLU A 139 -29.17 -10.07 -17.16
CA GLU A 139 -30.45 -9.38 -17.03
C GLU A 139 -30.61 -8.39 -18.21
N LYS A 140 -31.43 -8.80 -19.18
CA LYS A 140 -31.87 -7.86 -20.22
C LYS A 140 -32.89 -6.91 -19.65
N ILE A 141 -32.57 -5.61 -19.68
CA ILE A 141 -33.53 -4.57 -19.33
C ILE A 141 -34.50 -4.41 -20.51
N ASP A 142 -35.79 -4.27 -20.17
CA ASP A 142 -36.94 -4.28 -21.06
C ASP A 142 -36.74 -3.36 -22.30
N PRO A 143 -36.93 -3.85 -23.55
CA PRO A 143 -36.65 -3.10 -24.78
C PRO A 143 -37.34 -1.75 -24.93
N TYR A 144 -38.36 -1.49 -24.12
CA TYR A 144 -39.19 -0.31 -24.19
C TYR A 144 -38.86 0.76 -23.13
N SER A 145 -38.03 0.45 -22.12
CA SER A 145 -37.83 1.37 -20.97
C SER A 145 -36.40 1.91 -20.80
N ASP A 146 -35.37 1.14 -21.12
CA ASP A 146 -33.98 1.58 -20.99
C ASP A 146 -33.10 0.81 -21.99
N LEU A 147 -32.38 1.51 -22.88
CA LEU A 147 -31.46 0.92 -23.86
C LEU A 147 -30.20 0.42 -23.16
N SER A 148 -30.33 -0.50 -22.21
CA SER A 148 -29.22 -0.96 -21.39
C SER A 148 -29.22 -2.47 -21.21
N GLY A 149 -28.02 -3.01 -21.05
CA GLY A 149 -27.80 -4.41 -20.67
C GLY A 149 -27.19 -4.44 -19.28
N GLN A 150 -27.60 -5.42 -18.48
CA GLN A 150 -27.10 -5.60 -17.13
C GLN A 150 -26.59 -7.03 -16.94
N VAL A 151 -25.42 -7.15 -16.31
CA VAL A 151 -24.84 -8.45 -15.94
C VAL A 151 -24.57 -8.42 -14.46
N THR A 152 -25.02 -9.46 -13.77
CA THR A 152 -24.77 -9.64 -12.34
C THR A 152 -24.03 -10.94 -12.12
N PHE A 153 -23.12 -10.95 -11.16
CA PHE A 153 -22.46 -12.16 -10.69
C PHE A 153 -21.92 -11.94 -9.27
N ILE A 154 -21.54 -13.02 -8.60
CA ILE A 154 -20.90 -12.96 -7.29
C ILE A 154 -19.45 -13.38 -7.46
N ALA A 155 -18.54 -12.48 -7.09
CA ALA A 155 -17.13 -12.75 -6.94
C ALA A 155 -16.86 -13.24 -5.52
N GLU A 156 -16.19 -14.38 -5.36
CA GLU A 156 -15.79 -14.92 -4.06
C GLU A 156 -14.26 -14.96 -3.96
N LYS A 157 -13.74 -14.43 -2.85
CA LYS A 157 -12.33 -14.45 -2.49
C LYS A 157 -12.21 -14.62 -0.98
N GLU A 158 -11.39 -15.57 -0.52
CA GLU A 158 -11.17 -15.82 0.92
C GLU A 158 -12.47 -15.99 1.75
N LYS A 159 -13.50 -16.62 1.15
CA LYS A 159 -14.84 -16.83 1.72
C LYS A 159 -15.68 -15.56 1.91
N GLU A 160 -15.19 -14.41 1.47
CA GLU A 160 -16.00 -13.19 1.34
C GLU A 160 -16.63 -13.12 -0.06
N GLN A 161 -17.87 -12.68 -0.11
CA GLN A 161 -18.66 -12.57 -1.35
C GLN A 161 -18.89 -11.10 -1.70
N TYR A 162 -18.60 -10.76 -2.94
CA TYR A 162 -18.71 -9.42 -3.49
C TYR A 162 -19.69 -9.44 -4.67
N PRO A 163 -20.86 -8.81 -4.56
CA PRO A 163 -21.80 -8.73 -5.67
C PRO A 163 -21.29 -7.75 -6.72
N PHE A 164 -21.22 -8.19 -7.97
CA PHE A 164 -20.85 -7.39 -9.13
C PHE A 164 -22.10 -7.10 -9.95
N THR A 165 -22.25 -5.83 -10.34
CA THR A 165 -23.28 -5.38 -11.27
C THR A 165 -22.63 -4.51 -12.33
N LEU A 166 -22.68 -4.96 -13.57
CA LEU A 166 -22.20 -4.24 -14.74
C LEU A 166 -23.41 -3.76 -15.55
N LYS A 167 -23.61 -2.45 -15.66
CA LYS A 167 -24.71 -1.85 -16.43
C LYS A 167 -24.15 -1.06 -17.61
N LYS A 168 -24.41 -1.54 -18.83
CA LYS A 168 -24.01 -0.87 -20.06
C LYS A 168 -25.20 -0.16 -20.70
N LYS A 169 -25.06 1.14 -20.96
CA LYS A 169 -25.98 1.89 -21.82
C LYS A 169 -25.52 1.79 -23.27
N TYR A 170 -26.45 1.50 -24.17
CA TYR A 170 -26.21 1.37 -25.60
C TYR A 170 -26.77 2.56 -26.37
N ALA A 171 -26.12 2.90 -27.48
CA ALA A 171 -26.72 3.76 -28.49
C ALA A 171 -27.87 3.01 -29.19
N SER A 172 -28.91 3.73 -29.59
CA SER A 172 -30.15 3.15 -30.17
C SER A 172 -29.89 2.24 -31.37
N GLU A 173 -28.96 2.60 -32.25
CA GLU A 173 -28.57 1.82 -33.43
C GLU A 173 -27.96 0.46 -33.07
N VAL A 174 -27.10 0.45 -32.05
CA VAL A 174 -26.40 -0.76 -31.58
C VAL A 174 -27.39 -1.70 -30.92
N TYR A 175 -28.26 -1.15 -30.06
CA TYR A 175 -29.29 -1.92 -29.39
C TYR A 175 -30.25 -2.60 -30.37
N PHE A 176 -30.67 -1.89 -31.41
CA PHE A 176 -31.53 -2.44 -32.46
C PHE A 176 -30.88 -3.68 -33.10
N ASN A 177 -29.60 -3.59 -33.48
CA ASN A 177 -28.87 -4.71 -34.07
C ASN A 177 -28.67 -5.89 -33.10
N LEU A 178 -28.44 -5.62 -31.81
CA LEU A 178 -28.32 -6.66 -30.78
C LEU A 178 -29.63 -7.39 -30.53
N SER A 179 -30.78 -6.70 -30.59
CA SER A 179 -32.10 -7.31 -30.42
C SER A 179 -32.47 -8.24 -31.59
N LEU A 180 -31.97 -7.96 -32.80
CA LEU A 180 -32.21 -8.78 -33.99
C LEU A 180 -31.34 -10.05 -34.04
N LYS A 181 -30.09 -10.01 -33.53
CA LYS A 181 -29.15 -11.16 -33.54
C LYS A 181 -29.49 -12.30 -32.58
N LYS A 182 -30.39 -12.09 -31.61
CA LYS A 182 -30.77 -13.09 -30.59
C LYS A 182 -32.10 -13.82 -30.91
N LYS A 183 -32.62 -13.71 -32.13
CA LYS A 183 -33.70 -14.56 -32.68
C LYS A 183 -33.10 -15.73 -33.47
#